data_AF-A0A3D2M8H4-F1
#
_entry.id   AF-A0A3D2M8H4-F1
#
_cell.length_a   1.000
_cell.length_b   1.000
_cell.length_c   1.000
_cell.angle_alpha   90.00
_cell.angle_beta   90.00
_cell.angle_gamma   90.00
#
_symmetry.space_group_name_H-M   'P 1'
#
loop_
_entity.id
_entity.type
_entity.pdbx_description
1 polymer ?
#
loop_
_entity_poly.entity_id
_entity_poly.type
_entity_poly.pdbx_seq_one_letter_code
_entity_poly.pdbx_strand_id
1 'polypeptide(L)' 'MNTNEHLPKPIQRALNQIAHSRALLRQAEERMRLSREIEALLADGLTPAEALERLRTNPPFIDPQY' A
#
# COMPACT_ATOMS: atom_id res chain seq x y z
N MET A 1 -19.90 -33.05 8.44
CA MET A 1 -19.15 -32.61 9.64
C MET A 1 -18.99 -31.10 9.53
N ASN A 2 -19.58 -30.35 10.46
CA ASN A 2 -19.62 -28.88 10.41
C ASN A 2 -18.24 -28.31 10.74
N THR A 3 -17.52 -27.81 9.75
CA THR A 3 -16.20 -27.14 9.86
C THR A 3 -16.35 -25.70 10.34
N ASN A 4 -17.11 -25.48 11.41
CA ASN A 4 -17.38 -24.15 11.96
C ASN A 4 -16.69 -23.96 13.31
N GLU A 5 -15.41 -24.31 13.40
CA GLU A 5 -14.58 -23.93 14.53
C GLU A 5 -14.27 -22.44 14.42
N HIS A 6 -15.12 -21.62 15.01
CA HIS A 6 -14.85 -20.20 15.18
C HIS A 6 -13.53 -20.05 15.94
N LEU A 7 -12.54 -19.42 15.29
CA LEU A 7 -11.27 -19.07 15.92
C LEU A 7 -11.54 -18.37 17.25
N PRO A 8 -10.84 -18.76 18.34
CA PRO A 8 -10.92 -18.04 19.60
C PRO A 8 -10.72 -16.54 19.39
N LYS A 9 -11.61 -15.72 19.98
CA LYS A 9 -11.58 -14.25 19.83
C LYS A 9 -10.19 -13.62 19.98
N PRO A 10 -9.33 -14.06 20.93
CA PRO A 10 -7.97 -13.52 21.04
C PRO A 10 -7.12 -13.79 19.79
N ILE A 11 -7.23 -14.98 19.20
CA ILE A 11 -6.49 -15.38 17.99
C ILE A 11 -6.99 -14.56 16.80
N GLN A 12 -8.32 -14.43 16.63
CA GLN A 12 -8.89 -13.61 15.57
C GLN A 12 -8.45 -12.13 15.68
N ARG A 13 -8.41 -11.57 16.90
CA ARG A 13 -7.93 -10.21 17.14
C ARG A 13 -6.46 -10.05 16.78
N ALA A 14 -5.61 -10.99 17.19
CA ALA A 14 -4.19 -10.98 16.86
C ALA A 14 -3.96 -11.06 15.34
N LEU A 15 -4.70 -11.92 14.65
CA LEU A 15 -4.64 -12.03 13.18
C LEU A 15 -5.07 -10.74 12.49
N ASN A 16 -6.14 -10.10 12.97
CA ASN A 16 -6.59 -8.80 12.44
C ASN A 16 -5.54 -7.70 12.67
N GLN A 17 -4.90 -7.67 13.84
CA GLN A 17 -3.81 -6.72 14.11
C GLN A 17 -2.61 -6.94 13.18
N ILE A 18 -2.21 -8.20 12.96
CA ILE A 18 -1.13 -8.55 12.03
C ILE A 18 -1.49 -8.14 10.59
N ALA A 19 -2.72 -8.44 10.15
CA ALA A 19 -3.18 -8.05 8.83
C ALA A 19 -3.16 -6.52 8.65
N HIS A 20 -3.60 -5.79 9.67
CA HIS A 20 -3.58 -4.33 9.67
C HIS A 20 -2.15 -3.78 9.61
N SER A 21 -1.24 -4.25 10.45
CA SER A 21 0.16 -3.83 10.41
C SER A 21 0.82 -4.12 9.06
N ARG A 22 0.51 -5.26 8.42
CA ARG A 22 1.02 -5.60 7.09
C ARG A 22 0.50 -4.65 6.00
N ALA A 23 -0.78 -4.26 6.07
CA ALA A 23 -1.34 -3.29 5.16
C ALA A 23 -0.65 -1.92 5.29
N LEU A 24 -0.42 -1.46 6.52
CA LEU A 24 0.32 -0.21 6.78
C LEU A 24 1.75 -0.25 6.25
N LEU A 25 2.47 -1.36 6.47
CA LEU A 25 3.82 -1.54 5.94
C LEU A 25 3.84 -1.48 4.41
N ARG A 26 2.89 -2.16 3.75
CA ARG A 26 2.75 -2.12 2.29
C ARG A 26 2.46 -0.71 1.78
N GLN A 27 1.60 0.06 2.46
CA GLN A 27 1.34 1.45 2.11
C GLN A 27 2.61 2.32 2.25
N ALA A 28 3.41 2.10 3.29
CA ALA A 28 4.67 2.82 3.48
C ALA A 28 5.69 2.49 2.37
N GLU A 29 5.83 1.22 2.00
CA GLU A 29 6.69 0.77 0.91
C GLU A 29 6.27 1.37 -0.44
N GLU A 30 4.98 1.39 -0.73
CA GLU A 30 4.42 2.00 -1.94
C GLU A 30 4.69 3.51 -1.98
N ARG A 31 4.51 4.23 -0.87
CA ARG A 31 4.87 5.65 -0.77
C ARG A 31 6.36 5.89 -1.03
N MET A 32 7.25 5.09 -0.44
CA MET A 32 8.69 5.20 -0.68
C MET A 32 9.07 4.87 -2.12
N ARG A 33 8.37 3.94 -2.77
CA ARG A 33 8.57 3.65 -4.19
C ARG A 33 8.20 4.86 -5.05
N LEU A 34 7.01 5.43 -4.82
CA LEU A 34 6.54 6.61 -5.55
C LEU A 34 7.47 7.81 -5.39
N SER A 35 7.95 8.09 -4.17
CA SER A 35 8.89 9.18 -3.94
C SER A 35 10.16 9.03 -4.79
N ARG A 36 10.73 7.82 -4.83
CA ARG A 36 11.92 7.54 -5.65
C ARG A 36 11.64 7.64 -7.15
N GLU A 37 10.46 7.21 -7.59
CA GLU A 37 10.04 7.31 -8.99
C GLU A 37 9.85 8.77 -9.41
N ILE A 38 9.24 9.60 -8.55
CA ILE A 38 9.14 11.05 -8.77
C ILE A 38 10.54 11.67 -8.87
N GLU A 39 11.43 11.36 -7.93
CA GLU A 39 12.81 11.88 -7.94
C GLU A 39 13.56 11.50 -9.22
N ALA A 40 13.42 10.26 -9.69
CA ALA A 40 14.00 9.80 -10.95
C ALA A 40 13.45 10.57 -12.16
N LEU A 41 12.13 10.75 -12.23
CA LEU A 41 11.49 11.50 -13.33
C LEU A 41 11.94 12.97 -13.35
N LEU A 42 12.06 13.60 -12.17
CA LEU A 42 12.56 14.97 -12.06
C LEU A 42 14.05 15.06 -12.45
N ALA A 43 14.86 14.07 -12.08
CA ALA A 43 16.27 13.98 -12.47
C ALA A 43 16.46 13.81 -13.99
N ASP A 44 15.53 13.11 -14.64
CA ASP A 44 15.47 12.97 -16.11
C ASP A 44 15.02 14.27 -16.83
N GLY A 45 14.75 15.34 -16.07
CA GLY A 45 14.42 16.66 -16.59
C GLY A 45 12.93 16.88 -16.85
N LEU A 46 12.05 15.97 -16.40
CA LEU A 46 10.60 16.20 -16.47
C LEU A 46 10.20 17.28 -15.48
N THR A 47 9.19 18.05 -15.87
CA THR A 47 8.53 18.95 -14.94
C THR A 47 7.69 18.15 -13.93
N PRO A 48 7.40 18.71 -12.74
CA PRO A 48 6.52 18.05 -11.77
C PRO A 48 5.15 17.68 -12.34
N ALA A 49 4.61 18.46 -13.27
CA ALA A 49 3.33 18.18 -13.92
C ALA A 49 3.41 16.93 -14.82
N GLU A 50 4.47 16.79 -15.60
CA GLU A 50 4.69 15.63 -16.47
C GLU A 50 4.97 14.36 -15.67
N ALA A 51 5.73 14.48 -14.57
CA ALA A 51 5.96 13.36 -13.66
C ALA A 51 4.66 12.87 -13.03
N LEU A 52 3.77 13.78 -12.58
CA LEU A 52 2.46 13.44 -12.05
C LEU A 52 1.55 12.78 -13.11
N GLU A 53 1.56 13.28 -14.34
CA GLU A 53 0.79 12.65 -15.45
C GLU A 53 1.27 11.23 -15.72
N ARG A 54 2.59 10.96 -15.70
CA ARG A 54 3.10 9.58 -15.83
C ARG A 54 2.60 8.68 -14.71
N LEU A 55 2.64 9.14 -13.45
CA LEU A 55 2.20 8.34 -12.30
C LEU A 55 0.69 8.07 -12.30
N ARG A 56 -0.12 8.94 -12.92
CA ARG A 56 -1.56 8.72 -13.09
C ARG A 56 -1.87 7.54 -14.00
N THR A 57 -1.00 7.21 -14.95
CA THR A 57 -1.20 6.08 -15.88
C THR A 57 -1.04 4.70 -15.21
N ASN A 58 -0.35 4.65 -14.05
CA ASN A 58 -0.19 3.43 -13.26
C ASN A 58 -0.37 3.77 -11.78
N PRO A 59 -1.62 3.97 -11.32
CA PRO A 59 -1.87 4.49 -9.99
C PRO A 59 -1.32 3.52 -8.93
N PRO A 60 -0.61 4.04 -7.91
CA PRO A 60 -0.16 3.22 -6.81
C PRO A 60 -1.35 2.57 -6.11
N PHE A 61 -1.10 1.42 -5.49
CA PHE A 61 -2.09 0.77 -4.66
C PHE A 61 -2.33 1.62 -3.40
N ILE A 62 -3.38 2.43 -3.44
CA ILE A 62 -3.95 3.07 -2.25
C ILE A 62 -5.19 2.27 -1.91
N ASP A 63 -5.14 1.49 -0.83
CA ASP A 63 -6.36 0.90 -0.28
C ASP A 63 -7.19 2.02 0.35
N PRO A 64 -8.39 2.35 -0.19
CA PRO A 64 -9.21 3.44 0.33
C PRO A 64 -9.86 3.12 1.68
N GLN A 65 -9.76 1.88 2.17
CA GLN A 65 -10.28 1.47 3.47
C GLN A 65 -9.22 1.44 4.58
N TYR A 66 -7.99 1.91 4.30
CA TYR A 66 -6.90 2.06 5.26
C TYR A 66 -6.41 3.51 5.37
#